data_AF-A0A349HNR9-F1
#
_entry.id   AF-A0A349HNR9-F1
#
_cell.length_a   1.000
_cell.length_b   1.000
_cell.length_c   1.000
_cell.angle_alpha   90.00
_cell.angle_beta   90.00
_cell.angle_gamma   90.00
#
_symmetry.space_group_name_H-M   'P 1'
#
loop_
_entity.id
_entity.type
_entity.pdbx_description
1 polymer ?
#
loop_
_entity_poly.entity_id
_entity_poly.type
_entity_poly.pdbx_seq_one_letter_code
_entity_poly.pdbx_strand_id
1 'polypeptide(L)'
;TVKANKGVIIATGGFSKNAQLVIEYRNAEKWPLLDENSVSTNMDSIRGEGIIMAREIGADVVDMDQMQFLYLGQPKTGLLSGVFNVSAEVTVFVNKEGKRFVAEDARRDVISSAVFAQEDGMMYMLHSAESLSDPANQLNIDGIPMKELLDIGAYGWKQGDTLEELAKEIGVPAENLVQTIAEYNKAVDTKNDPFGRTLLNVKMEKGPFYAIPRVPALHHTMGGLRIDTLARVLDTKGEPIPGLYAGGEVTGGIHGGNRLGGNAVTDTVVFGRLAAQSAVDGK
;
A
#
# COMPACT_ATOMS: atom_id res chain seq x y z
N THR A 1 -15.71 -9.82 -33.84
CA THR A 1 -15.16 -8.44 -33.84
C THR A 1 -16.26 -7.47 -33.50
N VAL A 2 -15.95 -6.35 -32.84
CA VAL A 2 -16.90 -5.27 -32.54
C VAL A 2 -16.43 -4.01 -33.27
N LYS A 3 -17.35 -3.27 -33.90
CA LYS A 3 -17.04 -2.00 -34.57
C LYS A 3 -17.46 -0.85 -33.68
N ALA A 4 -16.51 -0.01 -33.26
CA ALA A 4 -16.77 1.22 -32.54
C ALA A 4 -16.71 2.41 -33.50
N ASN A 5 -17.79 3.20 -33.60
CA ASN A 5 -17.87 4.33 -34.53
C ASN A 5 -17.34 5.65 -33.95
N LYS A 6 -17.07 5.70 -32.65
CA LYS A 6 -16.68 6.92 -31.92
C LYS A 6 -15.26 6.84 -31.35
N GLY A 7 -14.85 5.66 -30.93
CA GLY A 7 -13.54 5.40 -30.37
C GLY A 7 -13.57 4.23 -29.40
N VAL A 8 -12.41 3.90 -28.86
CA VAL A 8 -12.22 2.88 -27.83
C VAL A 8 -11.61 3.55 -26.61
N ILE A 9 -12.16 3.28 -25.43
CA ILE A 9 -11.67 3.80 -24.15
C ILE A 9 -11.05 2.63 -23.38
N ILE A 10 -9.78 2.76 -23.01
CA ILE A 10 -9.09 1.82 -22.15
C ILE A 10 -9.24 2.29 -20.70
N ALA A 11 -9.87 1.47 -19.86
CA ALA A 11 -10.09 1.74 -18.44
C ALA A 11 -9.85 0.47 -17.60
N THR A 12 -8.76 -0.25 -17.91
CA THR A 12 -8.50 -1.62 -17.42
C THR A 12 -7.74 -1.67 -16.09
N GLY A 13 -7.44 -0.52 -15.48
CA GLY A 13 -6.59 -0.42 -14.30
C GLY A 13 -5.10 -0.64 -14.62
N GLY A 14 -4.31 -0.79 -13.55
CA GLY A 14 -2.85 -0.92 -13.60
C GLY A 14 -2.34 -2.33 -13.87
N PHE A 15 -1.11 -2.59 -13.42
CA PHE A 15 -0.39 -3.86 -13.66
C PHE A 15 0.22 -4.50 -12.42
N SER A 16 -0.23 -4.12 -11.22
CA SER A 16 0.34 -4.58 -9.94
C SER A 16 0.28 -6.10 -9.68
N LYS A 17 -0.51 -6.86 -10.45
CA LYS A 17 -0.61 -8.32 -10.37
C LYS A 17 0.02 -9.04 -11.56
N ASN A 18 0.79 -8.32 -12.39
CA ASN A 18 1.59 -8.90 -13.45
C ASN A 18 3.08 -8.88 -13.08
N ALA A 19 3.57 -9.99 -12.52
CA ALA A 19 4.97 -10.15 -12.11
C ALA A 19 5.95 -9.78 -13.23
N GLN A 20 5.65 -10.13 -14.49
CA GLN A 20 6.55 -9.83 -15.61
C GLN A 20 6.69 -8.32 -15.84
N LEU A 21 5.58 -7.58 -15.92
CA LEU A 21 5.62 -6.12 -16.08
C LEU A 21 6.20 -5.43 -14.85
N VAL A 22 5.87 -5.91 -13.66
CA VAL A 22 6.44 -5.39 -12.41
C VAL A 22 7.96 -5.53 -12.40
N ILE A 23 8.49 -6.70 -12.79
CA ILE A 23 9.94 -6.93 -12.85
C ILE A 23 10.59 -6.14 -13.98
N GLU A 24 9.94 -6.04 -15.16
CA GLU A 24 10.44 -5.26 -16.31
C GLU A 24 10.70 -3.80 -15.93
N TYR A 25 9.79 -3.19 -15.16
CA TYR A 25 9.84 -1.78 -14.83
C TYR A 25 10.33 -1.45 -13.42
N ARG A 26 10.70 -2.44 -12.61
CA ARG A 26 11.06 -2.18 -11.21
C ARG A 26 12.26 -1.22 -11.10
N ASN A 27 12.14 -0.25 -10.22
CA ASN A 27 13.29 0.48 -9.71
C ASN A 27 13.98 -0.37 -8.63
N ALA A 28 15.02 -1.11 -9.01
CA ALA A 28 15.72 -2.04 -8.11
C ALA A 28 16.48 -1.34 -6.96
N GLU A 29 16.87 -0.07 -7.15
CA GLU A 29 17.49 0.72 -6.07
C GLU A 29 16.48 1.07 -4.98
N LYS A 30 15.25 1.41 -5.38
CA LYS A 30 14.18 1.78 -4.46
C LYS A 30 13.49 0.56 -3.84
N TRP A 31 13.31 -0.51 -4.62
CA TRP A 31 12.53 -1.70 -4.25
C TRP A 31 13.35 -2.99 -4.47
N PRO A 32 14.42 -3.21 -3.68
CA PRO A 32 15.39 -4.28 -3.94
C PRO A 32 14.82 -5.70 -3.77
N LEU A 33 13.75 -5.85 -2.98
CA LEU A 33 13.11 -7.14 -2.71
C LEU A 33 11.92 -7.44 -3.65
N LEU A 34 11.69 -6.62 -4.69
CA LEU A 34 10.59 -6.83 -5.62
C LEU A 34 10.93 -7.96 -6.60
N ASP A 35 10.12 -9.01 -6.58
CA ASP A 35 10.28 -10.24 -7.35
C ASP A 35 8.92 -10.79 -7.84
N GLU A 36 8.93 -11.99 -8.41
CA GLU A 36 7.73 -12.66 -8.93
C GLU A 36 6.74 -13.12 -7.85
N ASN A 37 7.19 -13.20 -6.60
CA ASN A 37 6.38 -13.60 -5.44
C ASN A 37 5.86 -12.39 -4.66
N SER A 38 6.18 -11.19 -5.11
CA SER A 38 5.79 -9.96 -4.45
C SER A 38 4.27 -9.83 -4.41
N VAL A 39 3.78 -9.55 -3.20
CA VAL A 39 2.35 -9.51 -2.93
C VAL A 39 1.76 -8.15 -3.32
N SER A 40 0.45 -8.13 -3.55
CA SER A 40 -0.26 -6.94 -3.98
C SER A 40 -1.62 -6.86 -3.30
N THR A 41 -2.07 -5.64 -3.04
CA THR A 41 -3.39 -5.40 -2.44
C THR A 41 -4.52 -5.57 -3.47
N ASN A 42 -4.19 -5.82 -4.73
CA ASN A 42 -5.12 -5.77 -5.85
C ASN A 42 -5.71 -7.15 -6.18
N MET A 43 -6.85 -7.10 -6.87
CA MET A 43 -7.49 -8.26 -7.49
C MET A 43 -6.57 -8.89 -8.54
N ASP A 44 -6.62 -10.22 -8.70
CA ASP A 44 -5.77 -10.96 -9.65
C ASP A 44 -5.92 -10.51 -11.12
N SER A 45 -7.00 -9.81 -11.48
CA SER A 45 -7.22 -9.29 -12.83
C SER A 45 -6.43 -8.03 -13.18
N ILE A 46 -5.76 -7.37 -12.23
CA ILE A 46 -5.00 -6.14 -12.47
C ILE A 46 -3.63 -6.45 -13.10
N ARG A 47 -3.65 -6.85 -14.37
CA ARG A 47 -2.48 -7.42 -15.08
C ARG A 47 -1.90 -6.55 -16.20
N GLY A 48 -2.41 -5.34 -16.42
CA GLY A 48 -1.87 -4.40 -17.42
C GLY A 48 -2.21 -4.73 -18.87
N GLU A 49 -3.22 -5.54 -19.15
CA GLU A 49 -3.59 -5.97 -20.51
C GLU A 49 -3.90 -4.78 -21.44
N GLY A 50 -4.57 -3.74 -20.93
CA GLY A 50 -4.83 -2.52 -21.70
C GLY A 50 -3.56 -1.76 -22.08
N ILE A 51 -2.54 -1.76 -21.23
CA ILE A 51 -1.23 -1.16 -21.51
C ILE A 51 -0.53 -1.96 -22.61
N ILE A 52 -0.52 -3.29 -22.50
CA ILE A 52 0.11 -4.19 -23.47
C ILE A 52 -0.53 -4.01 -24.85
N MET A 53 -1.86 -4.11 -24.95
CA MET A 53 -2.59 -3.96 -26.21
C MET A 53 -2.35 -2.60 -26.88
N ALA A 54 -2.31 -1.52 -26.10
CA ALA A 54 -2.07 -0.19 -26.66
C ALA A 54 -0.61 -0.01 -27.12
N ARG A 55 0.37 -0.56 -26.40
CA ARG A 55 1.79 -0.55 -26.83
C ARG A 55 1.98 -1.28 -28.16
N GLU A 56 1.25 -2.39 -28.40
CA GLU A 56 1.31 -3.13 -29.67
C GLU A 56 0.90 -2.31 -30.90
N ILE A 57 0.11 -1.25 -30.71
CA ILE A 57 -0.31 -0.31 -31.78
C ILE A 57 0.43 1.03 -31.72
N GLY A 58 1.51 1.13 -30.93
CA GLY A 58 2.40 2.28 -30.91
C GLY A 58 2.13 3.33 -29.82
N ALA A 59 1.27 3.04 -28.83
CA ALA A 59 1.05 3.95 -27.71
C ALA A 59 2.32 4.11 -26.85
N ASP A 60 2.57 5.33 -26.41
CA ASP A 60 3.64 5.64 -25.46
C ASP A 60 3.20 5.35 -24.02
N VAL A 61 4.18 5.09 -23.16
CA VAL A 61 4.00 4.90 -21.72
C VAL A 61 4.91 5.84 -20.94
N VAL A 62 4.48 6.22 -19.75
CA VAL A 62 5.21 7.16 -18.90
C VAL A 62 5.17 6.70 -17.45
N ASP A 63 6.22 7.01 -16.68
CA ASP A 63 6.34 6.74 -15.24
C ASP A 63 6.20 5.26 -14.84
N MET A 64 6.48 4.32 -15.74
CA MET A 64 6.26 2.88 -15.52
C MET A 64 7.02 2.32 -14.31
N ASP A 65 8.14 2.93 -13.93
CA ASP A 65 8.92 2.55 -12.75
C ASP A 65 8.37 3.10 -11.43
N GLN A 66 7.37 3.99 -11.50
CA GLN A 66 6.71 4.58 -10.34
C GLN A 66 5.65 3.64 -9.80
N MET A 67 6.07 2.81 -8.84
CA MET A 67 5.23 1.84 -8.12
C MET A 67 5.05 2.28 -6.66
N GLN A 68 3.79 2.25 -6.19
CA GLN A 68 3.45 2.58 -4.80
C GLN A 68 3.10 1.33 -4.02
N PHE A 69 3.67 1.21 -2.83
CA PHE A 69 3.43 0.13 -1.87
C PHE A 69 2.62 0.63 -0.67
N LEU A 70 1.86 -0.28 -0.08
CA LEU A 70 1.32 -0.13 1.26
C LEU A 70 2.02 -1.14 2.18
N TYR A 71 2.58 -0.66 3.28
CA TYR A 71 3.25 -1.47 4.32
C TYR A 71 2.29 -2.35 5.14
N LEU A 72 1.00 -2.33 4.80
CA LEU A 72 -0.10 -2.94 5.56
C LEU A 72 -0.54 -4.31 4.99
N GLY A 73 0.19 -4.86 4.02
CA GLY A 73 -0.15 -6.13 3.41
C GLY A 73 -0.03 -7.29 4.39
N GLN A 74 -0.99 -8.20 4.38
CA GLN A 74 -0.86 -9.48 5.07
C GLN A 74 0.25 -10.30 4.40
N PRO A 75 1.14 -10.97 5.18
CA PRO A 75 2.10 -11.91 4.61
C PRO A 75 1.40 -12.92 3.68
N LYS A 76 2.03 -13.23 2.55
CA LYS A 76 1.57 -14.14 1.47
C LYS A 76 0.48 -13.59 0.53
N THR A 77 -0.50 -12.83 1.03
CA THR A 77 -1.61 -12.36 0.18
C THR A 77 -1.46 -10.92 -0.27
N GLY A 78 -0.85 -10.07 0.56
CA GLY A 78 -0.77 -8.62 0.35
C GLY A 78 -2.08 -7.88 0.62
N LEU A 79 -3.16 -8.60 0.96
CA LEU A 79 -4.44 -8.00 1.31
C LEU A 79 -4.32 -7.22 2.61
N LEU A 80 -5.11 -6.16 2.72
CA LEU A 80 -5.11 -5.30 3.90
C LEU A 80 -5.97 -5.88 5.04
N SER A 81 -6.62 -7.02 4.82
CA SER A 81 -7.52 -7.64 5.80
C SER A 81 -6.83 -7.88 7.15
N GLY A 82 -7.64 -7.79 8.21
CA GLY A 82 -7.18 -7.89 9.58
C GLY A 82 -6.48 -6.65 10.13
N VAL A 83 -6.22 -5.60 9.32
CA VAL A 83 -5.75 -4.31 9.85
C VAL A 83 -6.91 -3.63 10.57
N PHE A 84 -6.65 -3.05 11.74
CA PHE A 84 -7.62 -2.29 12.49
C PHE A 84 -7.67 -0.83 12.04
N ASN A 85 -8.85 -0.21 12.08
CA ASN A 85 -9.02 1.20 11.73
C ASN A 85 -8.59 2.12 12.88
N VAL A 86 -7.31 2.06 13.22
CA VAL A 86 -6.71 2.82 14.32
C VAL A 86 -5.70 3.83 13.79
N SER A 87 -5.54 4.92 14.54
CA SER A 87 -4.58 5.97 14.18
C SER A 87 -3.13 5.46 14.30
N ALA A 88 -2.23 6.03 13.49
CA ALA A 88 -0.79 5.86 13.66
C ALA A 88 -0.34 6.22 15.08
N GLU A 89 -1.01 7.18 15.72
CA GLU A 89 -0.74 7.65 17.09
C GLU A 89 -0.73 6.54 18.15
N VAL A 90 -1.50 5.48 17.95
CA VAL A 90 -1.69 4.39 18.92
C VAL A 90 -1.09 3.06 18.47
N THR A 91 -0.22 3.12 17.46
CA THR A 91 0.44 1.97 16.85
C THR A 91 1.95 2.12 16.94
N VAL A 92 2.66 1.02 17.19
CA VAL A 92 4.14 0.96 17.18
C VAL A 92 4.58 -0.13 16.21
N PHE A 93 5.63 0.13 15.42
CA PHE A 93 6.17 -0.87 14.49
C PHE A 93 7.46 -1.46 15.04
N VAL A 94 7.55 -2.79 15.06
CA VAL A 94 8.79 -3.50 15.44
C VAL A 94 9.21 -4.48 14.36
N ASN A 95 10.51 -4.63 14.16
CA ASN A 95 11.07 -5.66 13.28
C ASN A 95 11.19 -7.01 14.00
N LYS A 96 11.76 -8.02 13.31
CA LYS A 96 12.00 -9.36 13.89
C LYS A 96 13.01 -9.38 15.05
N GLU A 97 13.75 -8.29 15.28
CA GLU A 97 14.59 -8.13 16.47
C GLU A 97 13.84 -7.50 17.66
N GLY A 98 12.55 -7.16 17.50
CA GLY A 98 11.76 -6.49 18.53
C GLY A 98 12.06 -5.00 18.68
N LYS A 99 12.66 -4.36 17.67
CA LYS A 99 13.08 -2.95 17.70
C LYS A 99 12.27 -2.09 16.73
N ARG A 100 12.05 -0.83 17.11
CA ARG A 100 11.55 0.21 16.19
C ARG A 100 12.63 0.58 15.17
N PHE A 101 12.19 1.00 13.98
CA PHE A 101 13.08 1.29 12.86
C PHE A 101 12.62 2.46 11.97
N VAL A 102 11.45 3.03 12.23
CA VAL A 102 10.88 4.13 11.45
C VAL A 102 9.86 4.91 12.29
N ALA A 103 9.62 6.18 11.95
CA ALA A 103 8.49 6.93 12.47
C ALA A 103 7.18 6.41 11.85
N GLU A 104 6.25 5.99 12.68
CA GLU A 104 5.01 5.32 12.25
C GLU A 104 3.99 6.27 11.58
N ASP A 105 4.20 7.58 11.65
CA ASP A 105 3.43 8.63 10.97
C ASP A 105 4.13 9.18 9.71
N ALA A 106 5.25 8.58 9.29
CA ALA A 106 5.96 8.97 8.08
C ALA A 106 5.16 8.69 6.80
N ARG A 107 5.68 9.20 5.68
CA ARG A 107 5.10 8.96 4.34
C ARG A 107 5.15 7.47 4.00
N ARG A 108 4.15 6.97 3.25
CA ARG A 108 3.97 5.55 2.94
C ARG A 108 5.17 4.89 2.29
N ASP A 109 5.85 5.59 1.39
CA ASP A 109 7.07 5.13 0.73
C ASP A 109 8.24 5.06 1.71
N VAL A 110 8.40 6.02 2.61
CA VAL A 110 9.41 5.99 3.69
C VAL A 110 9.21 4.76 4.57
N ILE A 111 7.97 4.52 5.02
CA ILE A 111 7.64 3.35 5.84
C ILE A 111 7.87 2.06 5.03
N SER A 112 7.36 1.97 3.81
CA SER A 112 7.50 0.76 2.98
C SER A 112 8.96 0.44 2.67
N SER A 113 9.78 1.45 2.35
CA SER A 113 11.22 1.28 2.16
C SER A 113 11.93 0.86 3.44
N ALA A 114 11.55 1.42 4.59
CA ALA A 114 12.12 1.01 5.88
C ALA A 114 11.77 -0.44 6.23
N VAL A 115 10.55 -0.89 5.91
CA VAL A 115 10.13 -2.28 6.09
C VAL A 115 10.88 -3.21 5.11
N PHE A 116 11.04 -2.83 3.84
CA PHE A 116 11.85 -3.60 2.88
C PHE A 116 13.30 -3.77 3.32
N ALA A 117 13.85 -2.84 4.10
CA ALA A 117 15.20 -2.94 4.65
C ALA A 117 15.30 -3.86 5.89
N GLN A 118 14.18 -4.31 6.46
CA GLN A 118 14.17 -5.27 7.56
C GLN A 118 14.33 -6.71 7.05
N GLU A 119 14.72 -7.60 7.94
CA GLU A 119 14.75 -9.05 7.67
C GLU A 119 13.39 -9.53 7.11
N ASP A 120 13.44 -10.26 6.00
CA ASP A 120 12.28 -10.76 5.23
C ASP A 120 11.32 -9.68 4.70
N GLY A 121 11.69 -8.40 4.74
CA GLY A 121 10.79 -7.31 4.34
C GLY A 121 9.51 -7.25 5.18
N MET A 122 9.61 -7.58 6.47
CA MET A 122 8.46 -7.78 7.36
C MET A 122 8.60 -6.99 8.66
N MET A 123 7.46 -6.59 9.23
CA MET A 123 7.35 -5.99 10.55
C MET A 123 6.12 -6.50 11.29
N TYR A 124 6.06 -6.25 12.59
CA TYR A 124 4.86 -6.38 13.40
C TYR A 124 4.31 -4.99 13.73
N MET A 125 3.01 -4.80 13.54
CA MET A 125 2.27 -3.68 14.11
C MET A 125 1.79 -4.07 15.50
N LEU A 126 2.12 -3.25 16.50
CA LEU A 126 1.80 -3.47 17.90
C LEU A 126 0.67 -2.55 18.38
N HIS A 127 -0.18 -3.12 19.21
CA HIS A 127 -1.27 -2.44 19.91
C HIS A 127 -1.35 -2.93 21.36
N SER A 128 -2.14 -2.26 22.19
CA SER A 128 -2.38 -2.61 23.59
C SER A 128 -3.86 -2.41 23.93
N ALA A 129 -4.26 -2.82 25.14
CA ALA A 129 -5.59 -2.54 25.65
C ALA A 129 -5.90 -1.04 25.72
N GLU A 130 -4.90 -0.16 25.77
CA GLU A 130 -5.10 1.29 25.76
C GLU A 130 -5.42 1.81 24.36
N SER A 131 -4.78 1.26 23.33
CA SER A 131 -5.09 1.61 21.94
C SER A 131 -6.37 0.95 21.44
N LEU A 132 -6.72 -0.21 22.00
CA LEU A 132 -7.90 -0.99 21.70
C LEU A 132 -8.82 -1.07 22.93
N SER A 133 -9.20 0.08 23.51
CA SER A 133 -9.95 0.14 24.78
C SER A 133 -11.31 -0.55 24.78
N ASP A 134 -11.86 -0.83 23.60
CA ASP A 134 -13.04 -1.69 23.43
C ASP A 134 -12.94 -2.50 22.13
N PRO A 135 -12.22 -3.64 22.13
CA PRO A 135 -12.04 -4.46 20.93
C PRO A 135 -13.36 -5.03 20.39
N ALA A 136 -14.41 -5.09 21.21
CA ALA A 136 -15.73 -5.56 20.78
C ALA A 136 -16.48 -4.50 19.95
N ASN A 137 -16.23 -3.22 20.20
CA ASN A 137 -16.83 -2.12 19.46
C ASN A 137 -15.95 -1.55 18.34
N GLN A 138 -14.73 -2.05 18.20
CA GLN A 138 -13.87 -1.68 17.08
C GLN A 138 -13.90 -2.73 15.97
N LEU A 139 -13.78 -2.24 14.73
CA LEU A 139 -13.84 -3.05 13.53
C LEU A 139 -12.50 -3.02 12.80
N ASN A 140 -12.16 -4.13 12.16
CA ASN A 140 -11.14 -4.13 11.13
C ASN A 140 -11.65 -3.40 9.86
N ILE A 141 -10.77 -3.24 8.87
CA ILE A 141 -11.15 -2.60 7.59
C ILE A 141 -12.25 -3.34 6.79
N ASP A 142 -12.48 -4.61 7.10
CA ASP A 142 -13.51 -5.46 6.48
C ASP A 142 -14.84 -5.41 7.26
N GLY A 143 -14.92 -4.63 8.34
CA GLY A 143 -16.11 -4.52 9.18
C GLY A 143 -16.30 -5.67 10.19
N ILE A 144 -15.27 -6.49 10.42
CA ILE A 144 -15.30 -7.60 11.38
C ILE A 144 -14.88 -7.11 12.77
N PRO A 145 -15.60 -7.45 13.85
CA PRO A 145 -15.23 -7.09 15.21
C PRO A 145 -13.83 -7.59 15.58
N MET A 146 -13.00 -6.73 16.19
CA MET A 146 -11.63 -7.14 16.51
C MET A 146 -11.58 -8.31 17.47
N LYS A 147 -12.47 -8.33 18.47
CA LYS A 147 -12.52 -9.41 19.45
C LYS A 147 -12.60 -10.78 18.78
N GLU A 148 -13.42 -10.93 17.75
CA GLU A 148 -13.55 -12.17 17.00
C GLU A 148 -12.22 -12.56 16.33
N LEU A 149 -11.55 -11.60 15.70
CA LEU A 149 -10.28 -11.83 15.01
C LEU A 149 -9.15 -12.19 15.98
N LEU A 150 -9.11 -11.54 17.14
CA LEU A 150 -8.14 -11.78 18.19
C LEU A 150 -8.35 -13.15 18.85
N ASP A 151 -9.60 -13.50 19.17
CA ASP A 151 -9.96 -14.78 19.82
C ASP A 151 -9.53 -15.99 18.98
N ILE A 152 -9.61 -15.90 17.65
CA ILE A 152 -9.26 -16.99 16.73
C ILE A 152 -7.86 -16.85 16.11
N GLY A 153 -7.11 -15.80 16.43
CA GLY A 153 -5.79 -15.53 15.84
C GLY A 153 -5.82 -15.32 14.32
N ALA A 154 -6.93 -14.78 13.80
CA ALA A 154 -7.11 -14.55 12.37
C ALA A 154 -6.02 -13.63 11.81
N TYR A 155 -5.67 -13.81 10.54
CA TYR A 155 -4.67 -13.00 9.84
C TYR A 155 -3.27 -12.98 10.47
N GLY A 156 -2.98 -13.85 11.44
CA GLY A 156 -1.71 -13.89 12.16
C GLY A 156 -1.68 -13.01 13.41
N TRP A 157 -2.83 -12.55 13.91
CA TRP A 157 -2.90 -11.87 15.20
C TRP A 157 -2.34 -12.74 16.32
N LYS A 158 -1.50 -12.11 17.16
CA LYS A 158 -0.92 -12.67 18.37
C LYS A 158 -1.22 -11.77 19.55
N GLN A 159 -1.32 -12.35 20.74
CA GLN A 159 -1.62 -11.64 21.98
C GLN A 159 -0.78 -12.17 23.14
N GLY A 160 -0.50 -11.31 24.12
CA GLY A 160 0.10 -11.68 25.40
C GLY A 160 -0.33 -10.70 26.48
N ASP A 161 -0.50 -11.17 27.72
CA ASP A 161 -0.89 -10.29 28.83
C ASP A 161 0.28 -9.38 29.23
N THR A 162 1.51 -9.82 28.96
CA THR A 162 2.73 -9.02 29.06
C THR A 162 3.48 -8.91 27.73
N LEU A 163 4.42 -7.97 27.64
CA LEU A 163 5.27 -7.81 26.46
C LEU A 163 6.18 -9.03 26.24
N GLU A 164 6.64 -9.68 27.30
CA GLU A 164 7.45 -10.91 27.23
C GLU A 164 6.65 -12.07 26.65
N GLU A 165 5.38 -12.21 27.04
CA GLU A 165 4.48 -13.21 26.47
C GLU A 165 4.20 -12.93 24.99
N LEU A 166 3.91 -11.67 24.65
CA LEU A 166 3.73 -11.28 23.25
C LEU A 166 5.00 -11.55 22.43
N ALA A 167 6.17 -11.19 22.94
CA ALA A 167 7.46 -11.40 22.28
C ALA A 167 7.68 -12.87 21.94
N LYS A 168 7.35 -13.77 22.87
CA LYS A 168 7.39 -15.22 22.64
C LYS A 168 6.42 -15.65 21.54
N GLU A 169 5.20 -15.13 21.51
CA GLU A 169 4.18 -15.48 20.50
C GLU A 169 4.55 -15.04 19.08
N ILE A 170 5.24 -13.90 18.93
CA ILE A 170 5.72 -13.41 17.63
C ILE A 170 7.16 -13.82 17.30
N GLY A 171 7.85 -14.50 18.23
CA GLY A 171 9.20 -15.01 18.03
C GLY A 171 10.30 -13.95 17.99
N VAL A 172 10.15 -12.84 18.71
CA VAL A 172 11.18 -11.79 18.86
C VAL A 172 11.86 -11.86 20.24
N PRO A 173 13.08 -11.32 20.42
CA PRO A 173 13.73 -11.26 21.73
C PRO A 173 12.92 -10.41 22.73
N ALA A 174 12.49 -11.02 23.84
CA ALA A 174 11.67 -10.35 24.85
C ALA A 174 12.34 -9.10 25.43
N GLU A 175 13.63 -9.19 25.75
CA GLU A 175 14.40 -8.04 26.28
C GLU A 175 14.36 -6.83 25.34
N ASN A 176 14.54 -7.06 24.03
CA ASN A 176 14.50 -5.99 23.04
C ASN A 176 13.11 -5.35 22.93
N LEU A 177 12.05 -6.17 22.94
CA LEU A 177 10.68 -5.65 22.83
C LEU A 177 10.30 -4.82 24.06
N VAL A 178 10.58 -5.33 25.26
CA VAL A 178 10.34 -4.62 26.52
C VAL A 178 11.09 -3.29 26.55
N GLN A 179 12.38 -3.31 26.20
CA GLN A 179 13.19 -2.10 26.13
C GLN A 179 12.62 -1.10 25.11
N THR A 180 12.25 -1.58 23.93
CA THR A 180 11.69 -0.73 22.85
C THR A 180 10.42 -0.01 23.29
N ILE A 181 9.52 -0.71 23.98
CA ILE A 181 8.28 -0.08 24.47
C ILE A 181 8.56 0.87 25.63
N ALA A 182 9.51 0.56 26.51
CA ALA A 182 9.93 1.50 27.56
C ALA A 182 10.52 2.79 26.98
N GLU A 183 11.37 2.68 25.94
CA GLU A 183 11.94 3.82 25.22
C GLU A 183 10.87 4.63 24.48
N TYR A 184 9.90 3.96 23.82
CA TYR A 184 8.75 4.61 23.21
C TYR A 184 7.92 5.39 24.24
N ASN A 185 7.58 4.79 25.38
CA ASN A 185 6.80 5.45 26.43
C ASN A 185 7.53 6.68 26.99
N LYS A 186 8.86 6.61 27.14
CA LYS A 186 9.69 7.76 27.51
C LYS A 186 9.70 8.85 26.42
N ALA A 187 9.73 8.45 25.15
CA ALA A 187 9.62 9.41 24.03
C ALA A 187 8.27 10.14 24.05
N VAL A 188 7.17 9.45 24.39
CA VAL A 188 5.84 10.06 24.58
C VAL A 188 5.86 11.12 25.70
N ASP A 189 6.48 10.81 26.84
CA ASP A 189 6.59 11.76 27.98
C ASP A 189 7.43 12.99 27.63
N THR A 190 8.54 12.78 26.93
CA THR A 190 9.51 13.83 26.61
C THR A 190 9.21 14.58 25.31
N LYS A 191 8.24 14.09 24.52
CA LYS A 191 7.92 14.57 23.16
C LYS A 191 9.13 14.59 22.23
N ASN A 192 10.03 13.65 22.42
CA ASN A 192 11.26 13.53 21.66
C ASN A 192 11.43 12.10 21.16
N ASP A 193 10.96 11.85 19.94
CA ASP A 193 11.09 10.55 19.28
C ASP A 193 12.39 10.46 18.46
N PRO A 194 13.19 9.40 18.62
CA PRO A 194 14.45 9.25 17.88
C PRO A 194 14.28 9.12 16.36
N PHE A 195 13.09 8.78 15.87
CA PHE A 195 12.78 8.69 14.43
C PHE A 195 12.05 9.93 13.89
N GLY A 196 11.78 10.93 14.74
CA GLY A 196 11.09 12.16 14.37
C GLY A 196 9.56 12.04 14.28
N ARG A 197 8.97 11.00 14.89
CA ARG A 197 7.50 10.85 14.97
C ARG A 197 6.86 12.03 15.69
N THR A 198 5.79 12.57 15.10
CA THR A 198 5.05 13.73 15.62
C THR A 198 3.74 13.34 16.30
N LEU A 199 3.06 12.29 15.81
CA LEU A 199 1.86 11.72 16.42
C LEU A 199 2.23 10.82 17.61
N LEU A 200 2.64 11.45 18.71
CA LEU A 200 3.28 10.79 19.85
C LEU A 200 2.66 11.22 21.19
N ASN A 201 1.39 10.84 21.43
CA ASN A 201 0.67 11.23 22.65
C ASN A 201 0.13 10.07 23.49
N VAL A 202 0.14 8.85 22.97
CA VAL A 202 -0.44 7.69 23.65
C VAL A 202 0.68 6.70 24.00
N LYS A 203 0.70 6.27 25.26
CA LYS A 203 1.64 5.25 25.73
C LYS A 203 1.10 3.85 25.47
N MET A 204 2.01 2.88 25.55
CA MET A 204 1.74 1.44 25.49
C MET A 204 2.19 0.82 26.83
N GLU A 205 1.36 0.94 27.87
CA GLU A 205 1.71 0.51 29.24
C GLU A 205 0.86 -0.67 29.71
N LYS A 206 -0.40 -0.78 29.28
CA LYS A 206 -1.33 -1.80 29.80
C LYS A 206 -1.63 -2.89 28.78
N GLY A 207 -1.38 -4.13 29.20
CA GLY A 207 -1.81 -5.32 28.47
C GLY A 207 -3.33 -5.55 28.55
N PRO A 208 -3.85 -6.55 27.81
CA PRO A 208 -3.13 -7.38 26.85
C PRO A 208 -2.52 -6.57 25.69
N PHE A 209 -1.40 -7.05 25.18
CA PHE A 209 -0.68 -6.50 24.03
C PHE A 209 -0.94 -7.38 22.82
N TYR A 210 -1.01 -6.76 21.65
CA TYR A 210 -1.38 -7.41 20.41
C TYR A 210 -0.38 -7.11 19.32
N ALA A 211 -0.13 -8.08 18.44
CA ALA A 211 0.73 -7.92 17.29
C ALA A 211 0.13 -8.56 16.04
N ILE A 212 0.34 -7.93 14.89
CA ILE A 212 0.01 -8.51 13.58
C ILE A 212 1.18 -8.35 12.61
N PRO A 213 1.62 -9.41 11.92
CA PRO A 213 2.67 -9.31 10.91
C PRO A 213 2.18 -8.60 9.66
N ARG A 214 3.05 -7.76 9.06
CA ARG A 214 2.77 -6.97 7.87
C ARG A 214 3.98 -6.85 6.96
N VAL A 215 3.71 -6.77 5.66
CA VAL A 215 4.71 -6.62 4.60
C VAL A 215 4.29 -5.51 3.63
N PRO A 216 5.24 -4.87 2.90
CA PRO A 216 4.91 -4.02 1.78
C PRO A 216 4.22 -4.81 0.68
N ALA A 217 3.03 -4.37 0.28
CA ALA A 217 2.26 -4.91 -0.83
C ALA A 217 2.11 -3.87 -1.92
N LEU A 218 2.36 -4.27 -3.17
CA LEU A 218 2.19 -3.39 -4.33
C LEU A 218 0.72 -2.98 -4.44
N HIS A 219 0.46 -1.67 -4.41
CA HIS A 219 -0.87 -1.13 -4.25
C HIS A 219 -1.37 -0.42 -5.49
N HIS A 220 -0.50 0.32 -6.17
CA HIS A 220 -0.87 1.12 -7.33
C HIS A 220 0.34 1.30 -8.25
N THR A 221 0.10 1.27 -9.56
CA THR A 221 1.11 1.58 -10.58
C THR A 221 0.81 2.97 -11.14
N MET A 222 1.62 3.97 -10.78
CA MET A 222 1.39 5.35 -11.20
C MET A 222 1.72 5.57 -12.68
N GLY A 223 2.56 4.71 -13.24
CA GLY A 223 2.85 4.69 -14.66
C GLY A 223 1.82 3.92 -15.48
N GLY A 224 1.74 4.30 -16.75
CA GLY A 224 0.80 3.72 -17.70
C GLY A 224 0.84 4.46 -19.03
N LEU A 225 -0.26 4.37 -19.78
CA LEU A 225 -0.42 5.04 -21.07
C LEU A 225 -0.28 6.55 -20.93
N ARG A 226 0.55 7.16 -21.78
CA ARG A 226 0.62 8.62 -21.86
C ARG A 226 -0.67 9.15 -22.50
N ILE A 227 -1.31 10.08 -21.81
CA ILE A 227 -2.48 10.80 -22.32
C ILE A 227 -2.24 12.30 -22.31
N ASP A 228 -2.99 13.03 -23.15
CA ASP A 228 -3.09 14.49 -23.05
C ASP A 228 -4.24 14.94 -22.14
N THR A 229 -4.44 16.25 -22.04
CA THR A 229 -5.49 16.89 -21.22
C THR A 229 -6.91 16.66 -21.76
N LEU A 230 -7.07 15.93 -22.87
CA LEU A 230 -8.35 15.46 -23.41
C LEU A 230 -8.50 13.94 -23.29
N ALA A 231 -7.62 13.28 -22.53
CA ALA A 231 -7.59 11.84 -22.33
C ALA A 231 -7.37 11.01 -23.61
N ARG A 232 -6.76 11.61 -24.64
CA ARG A 232 -6.34 10.91 -25.87
C ARG A 232 -5.03 10.20 -25.61
N VAL A 233 -4.92 8.93 -26.00
CA VAL A 233 -3.67 8.18 -25.90
C VAL A 233 -2.68 8.71 -26.92
N LEU A 234 -1.46 9.00 -26.48
CA LEU A 234 -0.39 9.51 -27.34
C LEU A 234 0.51 8.37 -27.81
N ASP A 235 0.98 8.46 -29.05
CA ASP A 235 2.01 7.59 -29.60
C ASP A 235 3.42 8.01 -29.13
N THR A 236 4.45 7.24 -29.50
CA THR A 236 5.85 7.53 -29.16
C THR A 236 6.42 8.81 -29.78
N LYS A 237 5.67 9.49 -30.65
CA LYS A 237 6.03 10.80 -31.22
C LYS A 237 5.29 11.94 -30.52
N GLY A 238 4.42 11.62 -29.56
CA GLY A 238 3.60 12.59 -28.83
C GLY A 238 2.30 12.96 -29.53
N GLU A 239 1.94 12.26 -30.61
CA GLU A 239 0.73 12.53 -31.39
C GLU A 239 -0.44 11.66 -30.91
N PRO A 240 -1.69 12.17 -30.85
CA PRO A 240 -2.85 11.36 -30.49
C PRO A 240 -3.08 10.21 -31.46
N ILE A 241 -3.27 8.99 -30.93
CA ILE A 241 -3.71 7.84 -31.71
C ILE A 241 -5.21 8.02 -32.03
N PRO A 242 -5.61 8.14 -33.30
CA PRO A 242 -7.00 8.47 -33.65
C PRO A 242 -8.01 7.46 -33.09
N GLY A 243 -8.98 7.97 -32.33
CA GLY A 243 -10.06 7.16 -31.75
C GLY A 243 -9.66 6.32 -30.54
N LEU A 244 -8.48 6.52 -29.95
CA LEU A 244 -8.03 5.82 -28.75
C LEU A 244 -7.93 6.77 -27.54
N TYR A 245 -8.62 6.42 -26.47
CA TYR A 245 -8.67 7.20 -25.24
C TYR A 245 -8.39 6.29 -24.03
N ALA A 246 -8.00 6.87 -22.90
CA ALA A 246 -7.78 6.11 -21.68
C ALA A 246 -8.08 6.94 -20.42
N GLY A 247 -8.47 6.27 -19.33
CA GLY A 247 -8.72 6.93 -18.05
C GLY A 247 -8.58 5.99 -16.85
N GLY A 248 -8.16 6.55 -15.71
CA GLY A 248 -7.87 5.80 -14.49
C GLY A 248 -6.44 5.25 -14.44
N GLU A 249 -6.21 4.26 -13.57
CA GLU A 249 -4.87 3.70 -13.28
C GLU A 249 -4.13 3.09 -14.48
N VAL A 250 -4.82 2.85 -15.61
CA VAL A 250 -4.15 2.43 -16.85
C VAL A 250 -3.27 3.54 -17.47
N THR A 251 -3.43 4.78 -17.00
CA THR A 251 -2.74 5.97 -17.50
C THR A 251 -1.56 6.38 -16.60
N GLY A 252 -0.54 7.00 -17.20
CA GLY A 252 0.63 7.53 -16.50
C GLY A 252 0.67 9.06 -16.49
N GLY A 253 1.53 9.64 -15.64
CA GLY A 253 1.81 11.08 -15.59
C GLY A 253 0.92 11.89 -14.63
N ILE A 254 -0.24 11.38 -14.24
CA ILE A 254 -1.17 12.06 -13.32
C ILE A 254 -0.61 12.12 -11.88
N HIS A 255 -0.02 11.01 -11.43
CA HIS A 255 0.41 10.84 -10.03
C HIS A 255 1.92 10.99 -9.82
N GLY A 256 2.69 11.08 -10.90
CA GLY A 256 4.15 11.17 -10.89
C GLY A 256 4.78 10.09 -9.99
N GLY A 257 5.77 10.50 -9.17
CA GLY A 257 6.54 9.55 -8.36
C GLY A 257 5.82 8.97 -7.13
N ASN A 258 4.68 9.53 -6.70
CA ASN A 258 3.92 9.00 -5.58
C ASN A 258 2.48 9.53 -5.53
N ARG A 259 1.50 8.63 -5.66
CA ARG A 259 0.08 8.99 -5.57
C ARG A 259 -0.33 9.37 -4.14
N LEU A 260 -1.10 10.46 -4.00
CA LEU A 260 -1.76 10.82 -2.73
C LEU A 260 -3.00 9.97 -2.47
N GLY A 261 -3.28 9.69 -1.19
CA GLY A 261 -4.51 9.00 -0.77
C GLY A 261 -5.75 9.76 -1.26
N GLY A 262 -6.73 9.03 -1.81
CA GLY A 262 -7.95 9.61 -2.40
C GLY A 262 -7.84 10.00 -3.88
N ASN A 263 -6.67 10.42 -4.36
CA ASN A 263 -6.54 10.94 -5.73
C ASN A 263 -6.87 9.94 -6.84
N ALA A 264 -6.62 8.63 -6.67
CA ALA A 264 -6.95 7.64 -7.69
C ALA A 264 -8.46 7.57 -7.97
N VAL A 265 -9.30 7.65 -6.94
CA VAL A 265 -10.76 7.62 -7.12
C VAL A 265 -11.21 8.87 -7.90
N THR A 266 -10.68 10.03 -7.52
CA THR A 266 -10.93 11.28 -8.26
C THR A 266 -10.49 11.18 -9.72
N ASP A 267 -9.29 10.66 -9.97
CA ASP A 267 -8.74 10.42 -11.31
C ASP A 267 -9.69 9.55 -12.15
N THR A 268 -10.07 8.37 -11.66
CA THR A 268 -10.96 7.45 -12.42
C THR A 268 -12.28 8.10 -12.83
N VAL A 269 -12.87 8.93 -11.96
CA VAL A 269 -14.13 9.64 -12.25
C VAL A 269 -13.90 10.77 -13.25
N VAL A 270 -12.86 11.58 -13.05
CA VAL A 270 -12.56 12.75 -13.89
C VAL A 270 -12.11 12.32 -15.29
N PHE A 271 -11.07 11.49 -15.38
CA PHE A 271 -10.50 11.06 -16.66
C PHE A 271 -11.36 10.02 -17.37
N GLY A 272 -12.10 9.17 -16.64
CA GLY A 272 -13.08 8.28 -17.25
C GLY A 272 -14.21 9.07 -17.96
N ARG A 273 -14.75 10.11 -17.31
CA ARG A 273 -15.76 10.99 -17.92
C ARG A 273 -15.18 11.81 -19.08
N LEU A 274 -13.97 12.33 -18.92
CA LEU A 274 -13.30 13.12 -19.96
C LEU A 274 -13.02 12.28 -21.21
N ALA A 275 -12.49 11.06 -21.05
CA ALA A 275 -12.26 10.13 -22.16
C ALA A 275 -13.56 9.85 -22.93
N ALA A 276 -14.66 9.64 -22.21
CA ALA A 276 -15.97 9.44 -22.83
C ALA A 276 -16.45 10.68 -23.62
N GLN A 277 -16.30 11.87 -23.04
CA GLN A 277 -16.68 13.12 -23.70
C GLN A 277 -15.88 13.35 -24.98
N SER A 278 -14.55 13.21 -24.91
CA SER A 278 -13.64 13.36 -26.05
C SER A 278 -13.96 12.37 -27.18
N ALA A 279 -14.25 11.11 -26.83
CA ALA A 279 -14.64 10.09 -27.81
C ALA A 279 -15.98 10.41 -28.51
N VAL A 280 -16.99 10.87 -27.76
CA VAL A 280 -18.30 11.22 -28.34
C VAL A 280 -18.18 12.42 -29.28
N ASP A 281 -17.38 13.42 -28.89
CA ASP A 281 -17.15 14.66 -29.63
C ASP A 281 -16.20 14.50 -30.81
N GLY A 282 -15.49 13.38 -30.93
CA GLY A 282 -14.53 13.09 -32.00
C GLY A 282 -13.28 13.97 -31.92
N LYS A 283 -12.78 14.20 -30.70
CA LYS A 283 -11.58 14.99 -30.42
C LYS A 283 -10.29 14.21 -30.61
#